data_AF-A0A2T3G7F8-F1
#
_entry.id   AF-A0A2T3G7F8-F1
#
_cell.length_a   1.000
_cell.length_b   1.000
_cell.length_c   1.000
_cell.angle_alpha   90.00
_cell.angle_beta   90.00
_cell.angle_gamma   90.00
#
_symmetry.space_group_name_H-M   'P 1'
#
loop_
_entity.id
_entity.type
_entity.pdbx_description
1 polymer ?
#
loop_
_entity_poly.entity_id
_entity_poly.type
_entity_poly.pdbx_seq_one_letter_code
_entity_poly.pdbx_strand_id
1 'polypeptide(L)' 'MSVVVSAAKARRIGEPVMLTREDIDRERRRIEREYGTADELRATRDFIGLTLRQRLALERLGDLDFLEGR' A
#
# COMPACT_ATOMS: atom_id res chain seq x y z
N MET A 1 -33.60 -5.08 32.54
CA MET A 1 -33.44 -4.50 31.19
C MET A 1 -32.31 -5.25 30.49
N SER A 2 -32.62 -6.20 29.60
CA SER A 2 -31.59 -6.91 28.82
C SER A 2 -31.18 -6.07 27.61
N VAL A 3 -29.90 -5.75 27.49
CA VAL A 3 -29.36 -5.06 26.32
C VAL A 3 -29.28 -6.07 25.18
N VAL A 4 -30.18 -5.96 24.20
CA VAL A 4 -30.13 -6.75 22.97
C VAL A 4 -29.09 -6.09 22.05
N VAL A 5 -27.89 -6.64 22.03
CA VAL A 5 -26.86 -6.25 21.05
C VAL A 5 -27.31 -6.84 19.71
N SER A 6 -27.73 -5.99 18.78
CA SER A 6 -28.09 -6.43 17.43
C SER A 6 -26.86 -7.07 16.79
N ALA A 7 -26.99 -8.31 16.30
CA ALA A 7 -25.92 -9.00 15.61
C ALA A 7 -25.43 -8.14 14.43
N ALA A 8 -24.15 -7.80 14.42
CA ALA A 8 -23.54 -7.04 13.34
C ALA A 8 -23.79 -7.77 12.00
N LYS A 9 -24.52 -7.12 11.09
CA LYS A 9 -24.84 -7.67 9.78
C LYS A 9 -23.52 -7.86 9.01
N ALA A 10 -23.14 -9.11 8.76
CA ALA A 10 -21.94 -9.43 7.99
C ALA A 10 -21.99 -8.69 6.64
N ARG A 11 -21.00 -7.82 6.40
CA ARG A 11 -20.84 -7.15 5.11
C ARG A 11 -20.03 -8.07 4.20
N ARG A 12 -20.51 -8.32 2.99
CA ARG A 12 -19.70 -9.00 1.97
C ARG A 12 -18.61 -8.04 1.52
N ILE A 13 -17.37 -8.47 1.67
CA ILE A 13 -16.24 -7.86 0.96
C ILE A 13 -16.46 -8.21 -0.52
N GLY A 14 -16.37 -7.22 -1.41
CA GLY A 14 -16.55 -7.43 -2.84
C GLY A 14 -15.51 -8.39 -3.43
N GLU A 15 -15.70 -8.77 -4.69
CA GLU A 15 -14.73 -9.60 -5.40
C GLU A 15 -13.35 -8.93 -5.44
N PRO A 16 -12.24 -9.69 -5.35
CA PRO A 16 -10.89 -9.15 -5.45
C PRO A 16 -10.70 -8.41 -6.78
N VAL A 17 -10.15 -7.19 -6.71
CA VAL A 17 -9.71 -6.49 -7.92
C VAL A 17 -8.35 -7.03 -8.31
N MET A 18 -8.29 -7.80 -9.40
CA MET A 18 -7.03 -8.27 -9.97
C MET A 18 -6.36 -7.11 -10.70
N LEU A 19 -5.21 -6.65 -10.22
CA LEU A 19 -4.41 -5.65 -10.91
C LEU A 19 -3.76 -6.28 -12.14
N THR A 20 -3.85 -5.58 -13.28
CA THR A 20 -3.05 -5.95 -14.44
C THR A 20 -1.60 -5.51 -14.23
N ARG A 21 -0.67 -6.06 -15.03
CA ARG A 21 0.73 -5.60 -15.01
C ARG A 21 0.86 -4.12 -15.35
N GLU A 22 0.02 -3.61 -16.26
CA GLU A 22 -0.01 -2.19 -16.60
C GLU A 22 -0.47 -1.32 -15.44
N ASP A 23 -1.42 -1.80 -14.62
CA ASP A 23 -1.88 -1.08 -13.42
C ASP A 23 -0.79 -1.04 -12.35
N ILE A 24 -0.08 -2.16 -12.15
CA ILE A 24 1.08 -2.25 -11.25
C ILE A 24 2.17 -1.25 -11.69
N ASP A 25 2.54 -1.26 -12.98
CA ASP A 25 3.57 -0.36 -13.53
C ASP A 25 3.13 1.12 -13.46
N ARG A 26 1.84 1.40 -13.66
CA ARG A 26 1.29 2.76 -13.54
C ARG A 26 1.35 3.25 -12.10
N GLU A 27 0.96 2.40 -11.15
CA GLU A 27 0.99 2.72 -9.72
C GLU A 27 2.43 2.96 -9.24
N ARG A 28 3.37 2.06 -9.60
CA ARG A 28 4.80 2.22 -9.29
C ARG A 28 5.33 3.57 -9.78
N ARG A 29 5.13 3.88 -11.06
CA ARG A 29 5.57 5.15 -11.66
C ARG A 29 4.94 6.36 -10.98
N ARG A 30 3.69 6.26 -10.50
CA ARG A 30 3.05 7.35 -9.76
C ARG A 30 3.76 7.59 -8.43
N ILE A 31 4.01 6.52 -7.67
CA ILE A 31 4.67 6.61 -6.36
C ILE A 31 6.10 7.13 -6.51
N GLU A 32 6.86 6.58 -7.47
CA GLU A 32 8.26 6.98 -7.70
C GLU A 32 8.38 8.44 -8.12
N ARG A 33 7.43 8.97 -8.90
CA ARG A 33 7.41 10.40 -9.26
C ARG A 33 7.15 11.32 -8.07
N GLU A 34 6.35 10.88 -7.11
CA GLU A 34 5.92 11.71 -5.98
C GLU A 34 6.88 11.61 -4.79
N TYR A 35 7.41 10.42 -4.52
CA TYR A 35 8.18 10.12 -3.31
C TYR A 35 9.61 9.65 -3.56
N GLY A 36 9.97 9.34 -4.81
CA GLY A 36 11.23 8.69 -5.16
C GLY A 36 11.14 7.16 -5.16
N THR A 37 12.22 6.54 -5.59
CA THR A 37 12.39 5.07 -5.66
C THR A 37 12.46 4.43 -4.27
N ALA A 38 12.25 3.10 -4.21
CA ALA A 38 12.34 2.36 -2.96
C ALA A 38 13.73 2.51 -2.30
N ASP A 39 14.80 2.54 -3.09
CA ASP A 39 16.17 2.68 -2.60
C ASP A 39 16.46 4.09 -2.07
N GLU A 40 15.97 5.13 -2.75
CA GLU A 40 16.06 6.51 -2.26
C GLU A 40 15.29 6.69 -0.94
N LEU A 41 14.12 6.07 -0.83
CA LEU A 41 13.33 6.07 0.41
C LEU A 41 14.01 5.30 1.54
N ARG A 42 14.64 4.15 1.26
CA ARG A 42 15.45 3.42 2.25
C ARG A 42 16.65 4.24 2.71
N ALA A 43 17.37 4.86 1.77
CA ALA A 43 18.50 5.74 2.10
C ALA A 43 18.05 6.94 2.95
N THR A 44 16.92 7.56 2.60
CA THR A 44 16.35 8.68 3.36
C THR A 44 15.96 8.27 4.77
N ARG A 45 15.30 7.10 4.91
CA ARG A 45 14.95 6.50 6.20
C ARG A 45 16.16 6.34 7.09
N ASP A 46 17.25 5.81 6.54
CA ASP A 46 18.46 5.49 7.28
C ASP A 46 19.27 6.75 7.63
N PHE A 47 19.14 7.82 6.85
CA PHE A 47 19.82 9.10 7.08
C PHE A 47 19.09 10.03 8.07
N ILE A 48 17.81 10.33 7.82
CA ILE A 48 17.03 11.33 8.58
C ILE A 48 15.65 10.83 9.03
N GLY A 49 15.27 9.62 8.64
CA GLY A 49 13.92 9.10 8.84
C GLY A 49 12.95 9.51 7.73
N LEU A 50 11.78 8.86 7.71
CA LEU A 50 10.72 9.12 6.74
C LEU A 50 9.54 9.85 7.38
N THR A 51 8.92 10.74 6.60
CA THR A 51 7.56 11.19 6.91
C THR A 51 6.57 10.01 6.82
N LEU A 52 5.40 10.13 7.46
CA LEU A 52 4.37 9.09 7.39
C LEU A 52 4.01 8.72 5.94
N ARG A 53 3.88 9.72 5.05
CA ARG A 53 3.54 9.48 3.63
C ARG A 53 4.64 8.70 2.90
N GLN A 54 5.90 9.08 3.11
CA GLN A 54 7.04 8.37 2.54
C GLN A 54 7.16 6.94 3.06
N ARG A 55 6.83 6.71 4.34
CA ARG A 55 6.81 5.36 4.91
C ARG A 55 5.75 4.48 4.25
N LEU A 56 4.54 5.01 4.08
CA LEU A 56 3.46 4.32 3.37
C LEU A 56 3.81 4.08 1.90
N ALA A 57 4.48 5.04 1.25
CA ALA A 57 4.97 4.88 -0.12
C ALA A 57 6.00 3.74 -0.22
N LEU A 58 6.94 3.65 0.73
CA LEU A 58 7.93 2.58 0.76
C LEU A 58 7.29 1.20 0.99
N GLU A 59 6.32 1.09 1.90
CA GLU A 59 5.56 -0.14 2.11
C GLU A 59 4.81 -0.52 0.83
N ARG A 60 4.16 0.45 0.18
CA ARG A 60 3.43 0.23 -1.06
C ARG A 60 4.33 -0.23 -2.20
N LEU A 61 5.54 0.31 -2.33
CA LEU A 61 6.52 -0.17 -3.31
C LEU A 61 6.93 -1.62 -3.02
N GLY A 62 7.05 -2.00 -1.75
CA GLY A 62 7.29 -3.39 -1.34
C GLY A 62 6.14 -4.34 -1.72
N ASP A 63 4.89 -3.90 -1.57
CA ASP A 63 3.72 -4.67 -2.04
C ASP A 63 3.78 -4.88 -3.55
N LEU A 64 4.17 -3.85 -4.31
CA LEU A 64 4.31 -3.95 -5.77
C LEU A 64 5.47 -4.86 -6.16
N ASP A 65 6.61 -4.81 -5.45
CA ASP A 65 7.74 -5.73 -5.65
C ASP A 65 7.27 -7.20 -5.47
N PHE A 66 6.49 -7.48 -4.42
CA PHE A 66 5.91 -8.80 -4.18
C PHE A 66 5.00 -9.26 -5.33
N LEU A 67 4.13 -8.37 -5.84
CA LEU A 67 3.24 -8.68 -6.96
C LEU A 67 4.00 -8.89 -8.28
N GLU A 68 5.15 -8.26 -8.43
CA GLU A 68 6.04 -8.42 -9.60
C GLU A 68 7.01 -9.59 -9.47
N GLY A 69 7.12 -10.22 -8.29
CA GLY A 69 8.05 -11.30 -8.00
C GLY A 69 9.51 -10.84 -7.83
N ARG A 70 9.71 -9.64 -7.29
CA ARG A 70 11.02 -9.04 -7.01
C ARG A 70 11.44 -9.16 -5.55
#